data_AF-Q11HB5-F1
#
_entry.id   AF-Q11HB5-F1
#
_cell.length_a   1.000
_cell.length_b   1.000
_cell.length_c   1.000
_cell.angle_alpha   90.00
_cell.angle_beta   90.00
_cell.angle_gamma   90.00
#
_symmetry.space_group_name_H-M   'P 1'
#
loop_
_entity.id
_entity.type
_entity.pdbx_description
1 polymer ?
#
loop_
_entity_poly.entity_id
_entity_poly.type
_entity_poly.pdbx_seq_one_letter_code
_entity_poly.pdbx_strand_id
1 'polypeptide(L)'
;MREFGKFYIMLISLLCSGCVSTESFLKPESPEWFSYARPETISAYYANRCATYGFRSGTGGMAECIRREAAAARSKNAVFGTITEVRKIASGHNADDDWDF
;
A
#
# COMPACT_ATOMS: atom_id res chain seq x y z
N MET A 1 24.38 -8.80 42.85
CA MET A 1 23.12 -8.57 42.11
C MET A 1 23.31 -7.62 40.91
N ARG A 2 24.28 -7.87 40.00
CA ARG A 2 24.66 -6.92 38.93
C ARG A 2 24.66 -7.52 37.50
N GLU A 3 24.30 -8.79 37.36
CA GLU A 3 24.37 -9.53 36.09
C GLU A 3 22.99 -9.70 35.40
N PHE A 4 21.87 -9.48 36.11
CA PHE A 4 20.51 -9.63 35.54
C PHE A 4 20.14 -8.55 34.49
N GLY A 5 20.75 -7.36 34.56
CA GLY A 5 20.46 -6.27 33.61
C GLY A 5 20.99 -6.53 32.19
N LYS A 6 22.05 -7.34 32.05
CA LYS A 6 22.68 -7.64 30.75
C LYS A 6 21.80 -8.54 29.88
N PHE A 7 21.10 -9.49 30.51
CA PHE A 7 20.15 -10.37 29.81
C PHE A 7 18.92 -9.61 29.29
N TYR A 8 18.45 -8.61 30.04
CA TYR A 8 17.29 -7.80 29.66
C TYR A 8 17.54 -6.95 28.42
N ILE A 9 18.72 -6.33 28.32
CA ILE A 9 19.11 -5.54 27.14
C ILE A 9 19.27 -6.44 25.91
N MET A 10 19.84 -7.64 26.07
CA MET A 10 20.01 -8.60 24.97
C MET A 10 18.68 -9.13 24.42
N LEU A 11 17.68 -9.32 25.29
CA LEU A 11 16.33 -9.73 24.91
C LEU A 11 15.58 -8.62 24.15
N ILE A 12 15.76 -7.36 24.52
CA ILE A 12 15.16 -6.20 23.82
C ILE A 12 15.75 -6.02 22.42
N SER A 13 17.05 -6.22 22.25
CA SER A 13 17.70 -6.09 20.94
C SER A 13 17.20 -7.14 19.92
N LEU A 14 16.86 -8.35 20.39
CA LEU A 14 16.41 -9.45 19.54
C LEU A 14 14.99 -9.23 18.96
N LEU A 15 14.16 -8.42 19.61
CA LEU A 15 12.82 -8.07 19.11
C LEU A 15 12.84 -6.96 18.04
N CYS A 16 13.92 -6.18 17.92
CA CYS A 16 13.97 -5.02 17.03
C CYS A 16 14.48 -5.32 15.61
N SER A 17 15.09 -6.48 15.35
CA SER A 17 15.70 -6.78 14.03
C SER A 17 14.68 -7.16 12.93
N GLY A 18 13.38 -7.26 13.24
CA GLY A 18 12.35 -7.70 12.29
C GLY A 18 11.42 -6.63 11.72
N CYS A 19 11.59 -5.35 12.07
CA CYS A 19 10.56 -4.33 11.85
C CYS A 19 10.86 -3.31 10.74
N VAL A 20 11.65 -3.67 9.72
CA VAL A 20 11.74 -2.86 8.48
C VAL A 20 10.81 -3.48 7.45
N SER A 21 9.55 -3.07 7.51
CA SER A 21 8.53 -3.52 6.59
C SER A 21 8.73 -2.82 5.24
N THR A 22 9.07 -3.57 4.19
CA THR A 22 9.37 -3.08 2.82
C THR A 22 8.21 -2.34 2.17
N GLU A 23 6.99 -2.56 2.67
CA GLU A 23 5.76 -1.81 2.40
C GLU A 23 5.85 -0.29 2.64
N SER A 24 6.79 0.20 3.48
CA SER A 24 6.97 1.64 3.71
C SER A 24 7.55 2.40 2.52
N PHE A 25 8.17 1.71 1.55
CA PHE A 25 8.74 2.34 0.35
C PHE A 25 7.74 2.45 -0.80
N LEU A 26 6.60 1.77 -0.72
CA LEU A 26 5.59 1.77 -1.77
C LEU A 26 4.54 2.84 -1.50
N LYS A 27 4.19 3.60 -2.55
CA LYS A 27 3.18 4.65 -2.45
C LYS A 27 1.83 4.04 -2.03
N PRO A 28 1.21 4.47 -0.93
CA PRO A 28 -0.11 3.98 -0.53
C PRO A 28 -1.13 4.11 -1.66
N GLU A 29 -2.05 3.15 -1.74
CA GLU A 29 -3.05 3.02 -2.81
C GLU A 29 -2.50 2.72 -4.21
N SER A 30 -1.19 2.57 -4.41
CA SER A 30 -0.65 2.11 -5.70
C SER A 30 -0.95 0.61 -5.94
N PRO A 31 -0.96 0.16 -7.21
CA PRO A 31 -1.10 -1.27 -7.53
C PRO A 31 -0.05 -2.12 -6.81
N GLU A 32 1.21 -1.68 -6.83
CA GLU A 32 2.32 -2.37 -6.15
C GLU A 32 2.13 -2.41 -4.64
N TRP A 33 1.67 -1.32 -4.03
CA TRP A 33 1.39 -1.30 -2.60
C TRP A 33 0.30 -2.31 -2.23
N PHE A 34 -0.75 -2.48 -3.04
CA PHE A 34 -1.73 -3.53 -2.79
C PHE A 34 -1.18 -4.96 -2.94
N SER A 35 -0.18 -5.16 -3.79
CA SER A 35 0.46 -6.47 -4.00
C SER A 35 1.41 -6.86 -2.85
N TYR A 36 2.11 -5.89 -2.26
CA TYR A 36 3.14 -6.16 -1.25
C TYR A 36 2.73 -5.80 0.19
N ALA A 37 1.78 -4.89 0.39
CA ALA A 37 1.35 -4.50 1.72
C ALA A 37 0.57 -5.63 2.39
N ARG A 38 0.85 -5.83 3.68
CA ARG A 38 0.12 -6.80 4.50
C ARG A 38 -1.35 -6.38 4.62
N PRO A 39 -2.28 -7.35 4.77
CA PRO A 39 -3.68 -7.03 4.97
C PRO A 39 -3.91 -6.20 6.24
N GLU A 40 -3.11 -6.37 7.29
CA GLU A 40 -3.19 -5.51 8.48
C GLU A 40 -2.84 -4.05 8.14
N THR A 41 -1.77 -3.82 7.38
CA THR A 41 -1.36 -2.48 6.94
C THR A 41 -2.42 -1.81 6.08
N ILE A 42 -2.99 -2.55 5.12
CA ILE A 42 -4.05 -2.05 4.25
C ILE A 42 -5.27 -1.64 5.09
N SER A 43 -5.70 -2.51 6.00
CA SER A 43 -6.84 -2.22 6.88
C SER A 43 -6.56 -1.06 7.84
N ALA A 44 -5.36 -0.94 8.40
CA ALA A 44 -4.96 0.16 9.26
C ALA A 44 -4.90 1.50 8.51
N TYR A 45 -4.41 1.51 7.27
CA TYR A 45 -4.40 2.70 6.41
C TYR A 45 -5.81 3.23 6.17
N TYR A 46 -6.71 2.36 5.73
CA TYR A 46 -8.12 2.75 5.50
C TYR A 46 -8.87 3.02 6.79
N ALA A 47 -8.52 2.36 7.89
CA ALA A 47 -9.07 2.69 9.20
C ALA A 47 -8.73 4.13 9.60
N ASN A 48 -7.47 4.54 9.44
CA ASN A 48 -7.07 5.93 9.72
C ASN A 48 -7.80 6.93 8.81
N ARG A 49 -7.97 6.61 7.51
CA ARG A 49 -8.76 7.46 6.60
C ARG A 49 -10.23 7.54 7.03
N CYS A 50 -10.86 6.43 7.38
CA CYS A 50 -12.25 6.43 7.84
C CYS A 50 -12.43 7.16 9.17
N ALA A 51 -11.40 7.15 10.04
CA ALA A 51 -11.42 7.94 11.26
C ALA A 51 -11.45 9.46 10.96
N THR A 52 -10.80 9.94 9.89
CA THR A 52 -10.89 11.36 9.51
C THR A 52 -12.27 11.77 8.98
N TYR A 53 -13.05 10.80 8.49
CA TYR A 53 -14.46 11.00 8.13
C TYR A 53 -15.41 10.96 9.35
N GLY A 54 -14.89 10.69 10.55
CA GLY A 54 -15.67 10.63 11.78
C GLY A 54 -16.23 9.24 12.13
N PHE A 55 -15.82 8.18 11.42
CA PHE A 55 -16.20 6.83 11.80
C PHE A 55 -15.45 6.37 13.06
N ARG A 56 -16.19 5.78 14.00
CA ARG A 56 -15.61 5.20 15.21
C ARG A 56 -14.99 3.83 14.93
N SER A 57 -13.75 3.63 15.36
CA SER A 57 -13.05 2.34 15.30
C SER A 57 -13.87 1.21 15.94
N GLY A 58 -13.81 0.02 15.35
CA GLY A 58 -14.51 -1.16 15.85
C GLY A 58 -16.03 -1.18 15.62
N THR A 59 -16.59 -0.18 14.92
CA THR A 59 -18.01 -0.18 14.55
C THR A 59 -18.25 -0.81 13.17
N GLY A 60 -19.47 -1.30 12.92
CA GLY A 60 -19.85 -1.78 11.59
C GLY A 60 -19.74 -0.71 10.50
N GLY A 61 -19.97 0.57 10.86
CA GLY A 61 -19.78 1.71 9.95
C GLY A 61 -18.33 1.91 9.51
N MET A 62 -17.37 1.67 10.41
CA MET A 62 -15.94 1.67 10.08
C MET A 62 -15.59 0.57 9.09
N ALA A 63 -16.08 -0.66 9.33
CA ALA A 63 -15.84 -1.78 8.44
C ALA A 63 -16.42 -1.52 7.04
N GLU A 64 -17.61 -0.93 6.96
CA GLU A 64 -18.22 -0.53 5.70
C GLU A 64 -17.41 0.55 4.98
N CYS A 65 -16.97 1.59 5.68
CA CYS A 65 -16.12 2.63 5.11
C CYS A 65 -14.81 2.05 4.58
N ILE A 66 -14.13 1.20 5.35
CA ILE A 66 -12.88 0.56 4.94
C ILE A 66 -13.08 -0.25 3.66
N ARG A 67 -14.17 -1.05 3.59
CA ARG A 67 -14.48 -1.84 2.39
C ARG A 67 -14.70 -0.96 1.17
N ARG A 68 -15.47 0.13 1.31
CA ARG A 68 -15.76 1.06 0.22
C ARG A 68 -14.51 1.76 -0.30
N GLU A 69 -13.71 2.32 0.60
CA GLU A 69 -12.47 3.02 0.24
C GLU A 69 -11.47 2.08 -0.42
N ALA A 70 -11.27 0.89 0.17
CA ALA A 70 -10.34 -0.09 -0.37
C ALA A 70 -10.81 -0.65 -1.73
N ALA A 71 -12.13 -0.80 -1.95
CA ALA A 71 -12.68 -1.19 -3.24
C ALA A 71 -12.53 -0.07 -4.29
N ALA A 72 -12.81 1.19 -3.90
CA ALA A 72 -12.68 2.35 -4.77
C ALA A 72 -11.23 2.60 -5.23
N ALA A 73 -10.25 2.39 -4.34
CA ALA A 73 -8.84 2.50 -4.70
C ALA A 73 -8.42 1.38 -5.66
N ARG A 74 -8.86 0.13 -5.43
CA ARG A 74 -8.59 -0.99 -6.34
C ARG A 74 -9.22 -0.80 -7.71
N SER A 75 -10.46 -0.31 -7.77
CA SER A 75 -11.15 -0.06 -9.05
C SER A 75 -10.49 1.06 -9.84
N LYS A 76 -10.07 2.16 -9.19
CA LYS A 76 -9.27 3.22 -9.82
C LYS A 76 -7.98 2.66 -10.44
N ASN A 77 -7.26 1.82 -9.71
CA ASN A 77 -6.02 1.21 -10.21
C ASN A 77 -6.25 0.26 -11.39
N ALA A 78 -7.33 -0.53 -11.36
CA ALA A 78 -7.69 -1.39 -12.48
C ALA A 78 -7.95 -0.58 -13.77
N VAL A 79 -8.61 0.57 -13.63
CA VAL A 79 -8.87 1.50 -14.75
C VAL A 79 -7.58 2.16 -15.25
N PHE A 80 -6.65 2.52 -14.38
CA PHE A 80 -5.35 3.04 -14.84
C PHE A 80 -4.53 1.99 -15.59
N GLY A 81 -4.58 0.71 -15.19
CA GLY A 81 -3.94 -0.39 -15.94
C GLY A 81 -4.42 -0.48 -17.38
N THR A 82 -5.73 -0.34 -17.62
CA THR A 82 -6.30 -0.39 -18.96
C THR A 82 -6.07 0.91 -19.75
N ILE A 83 -6.14 2.09 -19.11
CA ILE A 83 -5.86 3.37 -19.79
C ILE A 83 -4.40 3.48 -20.21
N THR A 84 -3.46 2.92 -19.45
CA THR A 84 -2.04 2.97 -19.82
C THR A 84 -1.75 2.14 -21.07
N GLU A 85 -2.40 0.98 -21.21
CA GLU A 85 -2.40 0.17 -22.44
C GLU A 85 -3.06 0.93 -23.60
N VAL A 86 -4.24 1.52 -23.40
CA VAL A 86 -4.93 2.31 -24.44
C VAL A 86 -4.11 3.54 -24.85
N ARG A 87 -3.41 4.20 -23.93
CA ARG A 87 -2.50 5.31 -24.25
C ARG A 87 -1.30 4.83 -25.07
N LYS A 88 -0.73 3.66 -24.79
CA LYS A 88 0.32 3.08 -25.63
C LYS A 88 -0.17 2.78 -27.05
N ILE A 89 -1.39 2.23 -27.19
CA ILE A 89 -2.00 1.99 -28.50
C ILE A 89 -2.27 3.31 -29.24
N ALA A 90 -2.78 4.32 -28.53
CA ALA A 90 -3.07 5.64 -29.11
C ALA A 90 -1.81 6.46 -29.45
N SER A 91 -0.70 6.21 -28.74
CA SER A 91 0.59 6.89 -28.95
C SER A 91 1.58 6.06 -29.78
N GLY A 92 1.17 4.87 -30.25
CA GLY A 92 1.96 3.94 -31.05
C GLY A 92 1.72 4.03 -32.56
N HIS A 93 0.98 5.04 -33.04
CA HIS A 93 1.02 5.43 -34.46
C HIS A 93 1.92 6.66 -34.59
N ASN A 94 3.02 6.50 -35.33
CA ASN A 94 4.02 7.51 -35.73
C ASN A 94 5.29 7.60 -34.86
N ALA A 95 6.08 6.53 -34.84
CA ALA A 95 7.52 6.64 -34.56
C ALA A 95 8.34 5.60 -35.34
N ASP A 96 7.97 5.36 -36.60
CA ASP A 96 8.81 4.64 -37.56
C ASP A 96 9.12 5.62 -38.71
N ASP A 97 9.95 6.62 -38.42
CA ASP A 97 10.54 7.48 -39.44
C ASP A 97 11.46 6.64 -40.34
N ASP A 98 10.93 6.26 -41.50
CA ASP A 98 11.50 6.48 -42.84
C ASP A 98 12.92 7.10 -42.84
N TRP A 99 13.96 6.25 -42.87
CA TRP A 99 15.34 6.65 -43.19
C TRP A 99 16.04 5.63 -44.10
N ASP A 100 15.44 5.32 -45.25
CA ASP A 100 16.14 4.63 -46.34
C ASP A 100 15.62 5.09 -47.72
N PHE A 101 16.14 6.21 -48.25
CA PHE A 101 16.29 6.51 -49.69
C PHE A 101 17.37 7.57 -49.94
#